data_AF-A0A6G1JGS9-F1
#
_entry.id   AF-A0A6G1JGS9-F1
#
_cell.length_a   1.000
_cell.length_b   1.000
_cell.length_c   1.000
_cell.angle_alpha   90.00
_cell.angle_beta   90.00
_cell.angle_gamma   90.00
#
_symmetry.space_group_name_H-M   'P 1'
#
loop_
_entity.id
_entity.type
_entity.pdbx_description
1 polymer ?
#
loop_
_entity_poly.entity_id
_entity_poly.type
_entity_poly.pdbx_seq_one_letter_code
_entity_poly.pdbx_strand_id
1 'polypeptide(L)'
;MEFHRKLNGGHRGARHFWREMLPRIKYRNPTVPIAISRHQDAAGPSLLHIYTSTAPSKTTTPADAPTLTPDTPAPTHTIDIRRKHESEILDLLIEHTGATPIPATEQELEEQAEIAEFKERSEKDRVEVRDKLMRVRREEELLRLARGGATNTA
;
A
#
# COMPACT_ATOMS: atom_id res chain seq x y z
N MET A 1 -0.06 0.80 -14.66
CA MET A 1 -0.49 -0.31 -13.79
C MET A 1 -2.00 -0.28 -13.66
N GLU A 2 -2.67 -1.42 -13.84
CA GLU A 2 -4.12 -1.57 -13.76
C GLU A 2 -4.50 -2.60 -12.69
N PHE A 3 -5.43 -2.26 -11.79
CA PHE A 3 -5.97 -3.19 -10.80
C PHE A 3 -7.28 -2.71 -10.18
N HIS A 4 -7.98 -3.60 -9.47
CA HIS A 4 -9.25 -3.29 -8.81
C HIS A 4 -9.09 -2.36 -7.59
N ARG A 5 -10.08 -1.48 -7.34
CA ARG A 5 -10.07 -0.56 -6.18
C ARG A 5 -10.12 -1.26 -4.83
N LYS A 6 -10.71 -2.47 -4.74
CA LYS A 6 -10.79 -3.26 -3.50
C LYS A 6 -9.78 -4.41 -3.51
N LEU A 7 -9.57 -5.00 -2.33
CA LEU A 7 -8.62 -6.11 -2.10
C LEU A 7 -9.13 -7.48 -2.60
N ASN A 8 -10.42 -7.58 -2.92
CA ASN A 8 -11.06 -8.82 -3.35
C ASN A 8 -10.52 -9.26 -4.71
N GLY A 9 -10.59 -10.56 -5.03
CA GLY A 9 -10.33 -11.05 -6.39
C GLY A 9 -8.85 -11.23 -6.77
N GLY A 10 -7.92 -11.09 -5.80
CA GLY A 10 -6.48 -11.29 -6.02
C GLY A 10 -5.69 -10.01 -6.29
N HIS A 11 -6.23 -8.84 -5.94
CA HIS A 11 -5.61 -7.53 -6.21
C HIS A 11 -4.81 -6.97 -5.03
N ARG A 12 -4.61 -7.75 -3.96
CA ARG A 12 -3.88 -7.32 -2.74
C ARG A 12 -2.43 -6.94 -3.03
N GLY A 13 -1.67 -7.79 -3.71
CA GLY A 13 -0.27 -7.53 -4.01
C GLY A 13 -0.09 -6.31 -4.90
N ALA A 14 -0.95 -6.14 -5.91
CA ALA A 14 -0.98 -4.94 -6.75
C ALA A 14 -1.15 -3.65 -5.92
N ARG A 15 -2.05 -3.64 -4.93
CA ARG A 15 -2.25 -2.48 -4.05
C ARG A 15 -1.04 -2.19 -3.16
N HIS A 16 -0.43 -3.23 -2.59
CA HIS A 16 0.75 -3.07 -1.74
C HIS A 16 1.96 -2.63 -2.55
N PHE A 17 2.18 -3.23 -3.71
CA PHE A 17 3.19 -2.78 -4.66
C PHE A 17 3.02 -1.30 -5.03
N TRP A 18 1.79 -0.84 -5.28
CA TRP A 18 1.52 0.58 -5.52
C TRP A 18 1.80 1.48 -4.32
N ARG A 19 1.47 1.06 -3.10
CA ARG A 19 1.60 1.91 -1.91
C ARG A 19 3.01 1.93 -1.32
N GLU A 20 3.75 0.84 -1.47
CA GLU A 20 5.02 0.63 -0.77
C GLU A 20 6.22 0.63 -1.71
N MET A 21 6.13 -0.06 -2.86
CA MET A 21 7.25 -0.21 -3.79
C MET A 21 7.33 0.91 -4.83
N LEU A 22 6.23 1.26 -5.49
CA LEU A 22 6.21 2.29 -6.54
C LEU A 22 6.72 3.66 -6.08
N PRO A 23 6.39 4.17 -4.87
CA PRO A 23 6.93 5.45 -4.40
C PRO A 23 8.45 5.43 -4.25
N ARG A 24 9.03 4.31 -3.78
CA ARG A 24 10.48 4.13 -3.66
C ARG A 24 11.16 4.14 -5.03
N ILE A 25 10.56 3.46 -6.00
CA ILE A 25 11.03 3.44 -7.40
C ILE A 25 10.97 4.85 -8.01
N LYS A 26 9.88 5.59 -7.80
CA LYS A 26 9.70 6.95 -8.30
C LYS A 26 10.66 7.95 -7.67
N TYR A 27 10.98 7.79 -6.37
CA TYR A 27 11.95 8.63 -5.67
C TYR A 27 13.33 8.57 -6.33
N ARG A 28 13.78 7.35 -6.69
CA ARG A 28 15.06 7.15 -7.39
C ARG A 28 14.99 7.49 -8.89
N ASN A 29 13.81 7.35 -9.50
CA ASN A 29 13.59 7.58 -10.93
C ASN A 29 12.52 8.66 -11.17
N PRO A 30 12.79 9.94 -10.82
CA PRO A 30 11.76 10.99 -10.88
C PRO A 30 11.27 11.27 -12.31
N THR A 31 12.13 11.09 -13.31
CA THR A 31 11.80 11.34 -14.73
C THR A 31 10.85 10.30 -15.31
N VAL A 32 10.78 9.08 -14.76
CA VAL A 32 9.95 8.00 -15.30
C VAL A 32 8.47 8.28 -15.00
N PRO A 33 7.61 8.47 -16.01
CA PRO A 33 6.17 8.64 -15.78
C PRO A 33 5.55 7.32 -15.32
N ILE A 34 4.76 7.37 -14.25
CA ILE A 34 4.04 6.22 -13.72
C ILE A 34 2.56 6.56 -13.67
N ALA A 35 1.74 5.76 -14.34
CA ALA A 35 0.29 5.90 -14.38
C ALA A 35 -0.41 4.70 -13.72
N ILE A 36 -1.45 5.00 -12.95
CA ILE A 36 -2.28 4.00 -12.25
C ILE A 36 -3.72 4.14 -12.75
N SER A 37 -4.24 3.07 -13.34
CA SER A 37 -5.66 2.93 -13.67
C SER A 37 -6.30 1.99 -12.65
N ARG A 38 -7.44 2.39 -12.07
CA ARG A 38 -8.18 1.52 -11.14
C ARG A 38 -9.63 1.35 -11.56
N HIS A 39 -10.06 0.12 -11.72
CA HIS A 39 -11.43 -0.23 -12.11
C HIS A 39 -12.26 -0.76 -10.94
N GLN A 40 -13.58 -0.81 -11.14
CA GLN A 40 -14.56 -1.28 -10.15
C GLN A 40 -14.90 -2.76 -10.27
N ASP A 41 -14.49 -3.43 -11.34
CA ASP A 41 -14.70 -4.87 -11.49
C ASP A 41 -13.68 -5.68 -10.67
N ALA A 42 -14.14 -6.56 -9.79
CA ALA A 42 -13.27 -7.43 -9.00
C ALA A 42 -12.71 -8.62 -9.82
N ALA A 43 -13.41 -9.03 -10.87
CA ALA A 43 -12.96 -10.08 -11.78
C ALA A 43 -12.01 -9.54 -12.85
N GLY A 44 -11.97 -8.21 -13.02
CA GLY A 44 -11.17 -7.50 -14.00
C GLY A 44 -9.66 -7.76 -13.91
N PRO A 45 -8.92 -7.33 -14.94
CA PRO A 45 -7.49 -7.63 -15.09
C PRO A 45 -6.66 -6.99 -13.98
N SER A 46 -5.52 -7.60 -13.66
CA SER A 46 -4.51 -7.00 -12.80
C SER A 46 -3.18 -7.05 -13.53
N LEU A 47 -2.84 -5.95 -14.21
CA LEU A 47 -1.75 -5.93 -15.18
C LEU A 47 -0.75 -4.81 -14.88
N LEU A 48 0.52 -5.14 -15.07
CA LEU A 48 1.62 -4.18 -15.09
C LEU A 48 2.13 -4.03 -16.52
N HIS A 49 1.92 -2.85 -17.09
CA HIS A 49 2.41 -2.47 -18.41
C HIS A 49 3.73 -1.70 -18.27
N ILE A 50 4.74 -2.14 -19.02
CA ILE A 50 6.09 -1.57 -19.03
C ILE A 50 6.40 -1.13 -20.47
N TYR A 51 6.92 0.09 -20.59
CA TYR A 51 7.31 0.71 -21.85
C TYR A 51 8.81 0.99 -21.81
N THR A 52 9.61 0.28 -22.60
CA THR A 52 11.07 0.45 -22.65
C THR A 52 11.54 1.04 -23.98
N SER A 53 10.77 0.88 -25.06
CA SER A 53 11.04 1.53 -26.34
C SER A 53 10.48 2.95 -26.36
N THR A 54 11.34 3.93 -26.58
CA THR A 54 10.99 5.33 -26.80
C THR A 54 10.24 5.47 -28.13
N ALA A 55 8.91 5.40 -28.10
CA ALA A 55 8.12 6.27 -28.95
C ALA A 55 7.93 7.58 -28.16
N PRO A 56 8.10 8.77 -28.77
CA PRO A 56 8.04 10.04 -28.06
C PRO A 56 6.62 10.29 -27.52
N SER A 57 6.37 9.87 -26.29
CA SER A 57 5.13 10.18 -25.57
C SER A 57 5.15 11.65 -25.22
N LYS A 58 4.34 12.44 -25.91
CA LYS A 58 4.09 13.85 -25.59
C LYS A 58 3.70 13.94 -24.11
N THR A 59 4.50 14.66 -23.34
CA THR A 59 4.23 15.03 -21.96
C THR A 59 2.84 15.65 -21.87
N THR A 60 1.89 14.88 -21.34
CA THR A 60 0.56 15.39 -21.00
C THR A 60 0.43 15.32 -19.48
N THR A 61 0.25 16.49 -18.89
CA THR A 61 0.02 16.81 -17.48
C THR A 61 -0.96 15.81 -16.82
N PRO A 62 -0.72 15.33 -15.59
CA PRO A 62 -1.59 14.32 -14.99
C PRO A 62 -2.91 14.95 -14.53
N ALA A 63 -3.97 14.75 -15.30
CA ALA A 63 -5.34 14.88 -14.84
C ALA A 63 -5.91 13.47 -14.61
N ASP A 64 -6.41 13.23 -13.40
CA ASP A 64 -7.21 12.05 -13.04
C ASP A 64 -8.39 11.90 -14.01
N ALA A 65 -8.26 11.06 -15.04
CA ALA A 65 -9.36 10.68 -15.92
C ALA A 65 -9.21 9.21 -16.37
N PRO A 66 -10.27 8.39 -16.31
CA PRO A 66 -10.25 7.02 -16.78
C PRO A 66 -10.65 6.99 -18.26
N THR A 67 -9.70 7.21 -19.17
CA THR A 67 -9.98 7.03 -20.59
C THR A 67 -8.79 6.38 -21.28
N LEU A 68 -8.96 5.10 -21.65
CA LEU A 68 -8.11 4.40 -22.61
C LEU A 68 -8.30 5.07 -23.98
N THR A 69 -7.48 6.05 -24.32
CA THR A 69 -7.41 6.62 -25.67
C THR A 69 -6.50 5.76 -26.57
N PRO A 70 -6.81 5.64 -27.87
CA PRO A 70 -6.16 4.69 -28.79
C PRO A 70 -4.75 5.09 -29.23
N ASP A 71 -4.19 6.17 -28.68
CA ASP A 71 -2.89 6.74 -29.08
C ASP A 71 -1.72 6.30 -28.16
N THR A 72 -1.97 5.38 -27.23
CA THR A 72 -0.89 4.83 -26.41
C THR A 72 -0.15 3.77 -27.22
N PRO A 73 1.19 3.86 -27.37
CA PRO A 73 1.96 2.79 -28.01
C PRO A 73 1.68 1.46 -27.31
N ALA A 74 1.80 0.34 -28.03
CA ALA A 74 1.65 -0.97 -27.41
C ALA A 74 2.72 -1.16 -26.30
N PRO A 75 2.34 -1.70 -25.12
CA PRO A 75 3.29 -1.93 -24.04
C PRO A 75 4.34 -2.94 -24.46
N THR A 76 5.62 -2.65 -24.16
CA THR A 76 6.73 -3.56 -24.49
C THR A 76 6.62 -4.87 -23.71
N HIS A 77 6.24 -4.78 -22.43
CA HIS A 77 5.94 -5.94 -21.61
C HIS A 77 4.62 -5.73 -20.86
N THR A 78 3.81 -6.78 -20.78
CA THR A 78 2.59 -6.82 -19.98
C THR A 78 2.66 -8.03 -19.06
N ILE A 79 2.67 -7.77 -17.76
CA ILE A 79 2.82 -8.79 -16.72
C ILE A 79 1.50 -8.93 -15.97
N ASP A 80 0.99 -10.15 -15.85
CA ASP A 80 -0.11 -10.46 -14.94
C ASP A 80 0.40 -10.48 -13.49
N ILE A 81 -0.18 -9.60 -12.68
CA ILE A 81 0.16 -9.40 -11.27
C ILE A 81 -0.98 -9.84 -10.34
N ARG A 82 -2.02 -10.50 -10.89
CA ARG A 82 -3.12 -11.04 -10.12
C ARG A 82 -2.64 -12.19 -9.22
N ARG A 83 -3.05 -12.16 -7.95
CA ARG A 83 -2.68 -13.12 -6.90
C ARG A 83 -1.17 -13.23 -6.63
N LYS A 84 -0.35 -12.31 -7.13
CA LYS A 84 1.07 -12.23 -6.81
C LYS A 84 1.31 -11.39 -5.56
N HIS A 85 2.42 -11.66 -4.88
CA HIS A 85 2.89 -10.85 -3.77
C HIS A 85 3.66 -9.61 -4.27
N GLU A 86 3.72 -8.53 -3.50
CA GLU A 86 4.44 -7.31 -3.90
C GLU A 86 5.93 -7.54 -4.19
N SER A 87 6.58 -8.46 -3.47
CA SER A 87 7.98 -8.85 -3.72
C SER A 87 8.12 -9.57 -5.07
N GLU A 88 7.23 -10.50 -5.37
CA GLU A 88 7.23 -11.23 -6.66
C GLU A 88 6.98 -10.29 -7.84
N ILE A 89 6.10 -9.29 -7.66
CA ILE A 89 5.86 -8.25 -8.67
C ILE A 89 7.12 -7.41 -8.91
N LEU A 90 7.88 -7.11 -7.85
CA LEU A 90 9.14 -6.38 -7.95
C LEU A 90 10.20 -7.21 -8.68
N ASP A 91 10.33 -8.50 -8.37
CA ASP A 91 11.29 -9.40 -9.01
C ASP A 91 11.01 -9.51 -10.52
N LEU A 92 9.74 -9.67 -10.90
CA LEU A 92 9.33 -9.68 -12.32
C LEU A 92 9.60 -8.36 -13.02
N LEU A 93 9.40 -7.23 -12.32
CA LEU A 93 9.73 -5.92 -12.87
C LEU A 93 11.24 -5.79 -13.12
N ILE A 94 12.07 -6.24 -12.16
CA ILE A 94 13.53 -6.23 -12.28
C ILE A 94 13.97 -7.14 -13.44
N GLU A 95 13.43 -8.34 -13.54
CA GLU A 95 13.73 -9.30 -14.62
C GLU A 95 13.46 -8.70 -16.01
N HIS A 96 12.30 -8.06 -16.19
CA HIS A 96 11.93 -7.47 -17.49
C HIS A 96 12.61 -6.14 -17.81
N THR A 97 13.06 -5.39 -16.80
CA THR A 97 13.70 -4.08 -17.01
C THR A 97 15.22 -4.11 -16.93
N GLY A 98 15.81 -5.20 -16.39
CA GLY A 98 17.24 -5.29 -16.10
C GLY A 98 17.70 -4.32 -15.00
N ALA A 99 16.79 -3.84 -14.16
CA ALA A 99 17.10 -2.87 -13.13
C ALA A 99 17.98 -3.47 -12.02
N THR A 100 18.89 -2.66 -11.45
CA THR A 100 19.75 -3.10 -10.36
C THR A 100 19.19 -2.65 -9.00
N PRO A 101 19.10 -3.55 -8.01
CA PRO A 101 18.70 -3.16 -6.66
C PRO A 101 19.81 -2.31 -6.02
N ILE A 102 19.42 -1.19 -5.42
CA ILE A 102 20.33 -0.32 -4.67
C ILE A 102 20.33 -0.82 -3.22
N PRO A 103 21.50 -1.19 -2.65
CA PRO A 103 21.58 -1.55 -1.24
C PRO A 103 21.28 -0.32 -0.37
N ALA A 104 20.62 -0.54 0.77
CA ALA A 104 20.45 0.50 1.77
C ALA A 104 21.82 0.95 2.28
N THR A 105 21.99 2.26 2.49
CA THR A 105 23.21 2.79 3.11
C THR A 105 23.24 2.45 4.60
N GLU A 106 24.43 2.53 5.22
CA GLU A 106 24.58 2.26 6.67
C GLU A 106 23.68 3.16 7.52
N GLN A 107 23.59 4.45 7.17
CA GLN A 107 22.69 5.39 7.83
C GLN A 107 21.21 5.00 7.67
N GLU A 108 20.78 4.60 6.47
CA GLU A 108 19.40 4.15 6.23
C GLU A 108 19.07 2.86 7.01
N LEU A 109 20.05 1.99 7.25
CA LEU A 109 19.90 0.77 8.06
C LEU A 109 19.76 1.08 9.55
N GLU A 110 20.56 2.02 10.06
CA GLU A 110 20.45 2.50 11.44
C GLU A 110 19.09 3.15 11.69
N GLU A 111 18.64 4.05 10.81
CA GLU A 111 17.31 4.66 10.89
C GLU A 111 16.19 3.61 10.88
N GLN A 112 16.33 2.56 10.04
CA GLN A 112 15.37 1.46 10.02
C GLN A 112 15.33 0.68 11.34
N ALA A 113 16.49 0.45 11.97
CA ALA A 113 16.60 -0.21 13.25
C ALA A 113 15.97 0.64 14.38
N GLU A 114 16.24 1.95 14.40
CA GLU A 114 15.66 2.89 15.37
C GLU A 114 14.13 2.95 15.25
N ILE A 115 13.61 3.01 14.01
CA ILE A 115 12.17 2.99 13.75
C ILE A 115 11.56 1.66 14.23
N ALA A 116 12.24 0.53 14.03
CA ALA A 116 11.77 -0.78 14.46
C ALA A 116 11.69 -0.87 16.00
N GLU A 117 12.73 -0.43 16.70
CA GLU A 117 12.76 -0.40 18.16
C GLU A 117 11.68 0.55 18.71
N PHE A 118 11.51 1.72 18.11
CA PHE A 118 10.46 2.67 18.49
C PHE A 118 9.06 2.08 18.33
N LYS A 119 8.80 1.32 17.26
CA LYS A 119 7.52 0.62 17.06
C LYS A 119 7.27 -0.41 18.14
N GLU A 120 8.27 -1.22 18.50
CA GLU A 120 8.13 -2.23 19.54
C GLU A 120 7.76 -1.60 20.90
N ARG A 121 8.44 -0.51 21.28
CA ARG A 121 8.10 0.25 22.49
C ARG A 121 6.68 0.82 22.42
N SER A 122 6.33 1.45 21.30
CA SER A 122 5.00 2.05 21.10
C SER A 122 3.87 1.01 21.17
N GLU A 123 4.09 -0.22 20.72
CA GLU A 123 3.10 -1.29 20.81
C GLU A 123 2.88 -1.76 22.26
N LYS A 124 3.95 -1.86 23.06
CA LYS A 124 3.85 -2.16 24.50
C LYS A 124 3.03 -1.09 25.21
N ASP A 125 3.39 0.17 25.03
CA ASP A 125 2.68 1.31 25.64
C ASP A 125 1.20 1.33 25.23
N ARG A 126 0.91 1.07 23.95
CA ARG A 126 -0.46 1.00 23.44
C ARG A 126 -1.29 -0.07 24.14
N VAL A 127 -0.72 -1.25 24.39
CA VAL A 127 -1.40 -2.35 25.10
C VAL A 127 -1.66 -1.97 26.55
N GLU A 128 -0.67 -1.42 27.25
CA GLU A 128 -0.80 -1.00 28.65
C GLU A 128 -1.89 0.06 28.84
N VAL A 129 -1.89 1.10 27.99
CA VAL A 129 -2.89 2.16 28.01
C VAL A 129 -4.28 1.59 27.71
N ARG A 130 -4.41 0.71 26.72
CA ARG A 130 -5.69 0.07 26.39
C ARG A 130 -6.23 -0.72 27.59
N ASP A 131 -5.40 -1.50 28.26
CA ASP A 131 -5.82 -2.34 29.37
C ASP A 131 -6.17 -1.52 30.62
N LYS A 132 -5.50 -0.38 30.83
CA LYS A 132 -5.89 0.59 31.86
C LYS A 132 -7.25 1.20 31.57
N LEU A 133 -7.48 1.68 30.34
CA LEU A 133 -8.76 2.27 29.94
C LEU A 133 -9.91 1.27 30.02
N MET A 134 -9.67 0.01 29.65
CA MET A 134 -10.67 -1.07 29.77
C MET A 134 -11.03 -1.37 31.22
N ARG A 135 -10.04 -1.35 32.14
CA ARG A 135 -10.29 -1.51 33.59
C ARG A 135 -11.12 -0.38 34.15
N VAL A 136 -10.73 0.87 33.88
CA VAL A 136 -11.47 2.06 34.31
C VAL A 136 -12.92 2.01 33.80
N ARG A 137 -13.12 1.70 32.52
CA ARG A 137 -14.46 1.59 31.93
C ARG A 137 -15.30 0.50 32.61
N ARG A 138 -14.71 -0.66 32.92
CA ARG A 138 -15.41 -1.75 33.63
C ARG A 138 -15.77 -1.34 35.06
N GLU A 139 -14.87 -0.67 35.77
CA GLU A 139 -15.13 -0.15 37.11
C GLU A 139 -16.25 0.90 37.11
N GLU A 140 -16.24 1.83 36.14
CA GLU A 140 -17.30 2.81 35.95
C GLU A 140 -18.66 2.17 35.64
N GLU A 141 -18.70 1.16 34.76
CA GLU A 141 -19.92 0.40 34.45
C GLU A 141 -20.47 -0.33 35.69
N LEU A 142 -19.58 -0.96 36.49
CA LEU A 142 -19.97 -1.60 37.75
C LEU A 142 -20.50 -0.60 38.78
N LEU A 143 -19.80 0.53 38.96
CA LEU A 143 -20.23 1.61 39.86
C LEU A 143 -21.57 2.22 39.41
N ARG A 144 -21.79 2.36 38.10
CA ARG A 144 -23.05 2.85 37.53
C ARG A 144 -24.20 1.88 37.80
N LEU A 145 -23.98 0.58 37.64
CA LEU A 145 -24.99 -0.45 37.98
C LEU A 145 -25.30 -0.45 39.48
N ALA A 146 -24.28 -0.35 40.33
CA ALA A 146 -24.46 -0.27 41.78
C ALA A 146 -25.20 1.00 42.21
N ARG A 147 -24.91 2.16 41.59
CA ARG A 147 -25.62 3.43 41.86
C ARG A 147 -27.05 3.42 41.31
N GLY A 148 -27.29 2.83 40.14
CA GLY A 148 -28.62 2.70 39.53
C GLY A 148 -29.52 1.64 40.18
N GLY A 149 -28.96 0.71 40.95
CA GLY A 149 -29.71 -0.25 41.77
C GLY A 149 -30.20 0.28 43.12
N ALA A 150 -29.67 1.42 43.58
CA ALA A 150 -30.03 2.02 44.87
C ALA A 150 -31.21 3.02 44.81
N THR A 151 -31.71 3.35 43.60
CA THR A 151 -32.80 4.32 43.42
C THR A 151 -34.13 3.69 43.00
N ASN A 152 -34.29 2.37 43.13
CA ASN A 152 -35.56 1.69 42.86
C ASN A 152 -35.89 0.67 43.95
N THR A 153 -36.11 1.15 45.17
CA THR A 153 -36.87 0.46 46.21
C THR A 153 -37.88 1.44 46.78
N ALA A 154 -39.13 0.97 46.80
CA ALA A 154 -40.39 1.61 47.18
C ALA A 154 -40.36 2.54 48.41
#